data_AF-A0A1I0PXU9-F1
#
_entry.id   AF-A0A1I0PXU9-F1
#
_cell.length_a   1.000
_cell.length_b   1.000
_cell.length_c   1.000
_cell.angle_alpha   90.00
_cell.angle_beta   90.00
_cell.angle_gamma   90.00
#
_symmetry.space_group_name_H-M   'P 1'
#
loop_
_entity.id
_entity.type
_entity.pdbx_description
1 polymer ?
#
loop_
_entity_poly.entity_id
_entity_poly.type
_entity_poly.pdbx_seq_one_letter_code
_entity_poly.pdbx_strand_id
1 'polypeptide(L)' 'MTLPLSLPPFMNPFVGPGTYLIFGIVLLPVYLMLAAWVLGRPSDAKRVALGVGYLVGLTTTLWGSLFVATMVIDVVFF' A
#
# COMPACT_ATOMS: atom_id res chain seq x y z
N MET A 1 -25.64 -33.06 1.57
CA MET A 1 -24.71 -32.45 0.61
C MET A 1 -23.95 -31.35 1.35
N THR A 2 -22.80 -31.70 1.93
CA THR A 2 -22.02 -30.79 2.79
C THR A 2 -21.26 -29.81 1.89
N LEU A 3 -21.62 -28.53 1.95
CA LEU A 3 -20.89 -27.44 1.28
C LEU A 3 -19.43 -27.43 1.76
N PRO A 4 -18.45 -27.21 0.88
CA PRO A 4 -17.06 -27.04 1.29
C PRO A 4 -16.96 -25.80 2.19
N LEU A 5 -16.47 -25.99 3.42
CA LEU A 5 -16.21 -24.96 4.44
C LEU A 5 -15.01 -24.06 4.11
N SER A 6 -14.63 -23.97 2.84
CA SER A 6 -13.64 -23.03 2.33
C SER A 6 -14.16 -22.40 1.04
N LEU A 7 -14.51 -21.12 1.13
CA LEU A 7 -14.79 -20.30 -0.05
C LEU A 7 -13.50 -20.21 -0.88
N PRO A 8 -13.57 -20.29 -2.22
CA PRO A 8 -12.40 -20.04 -3.06
C PRO A 8 -11.79 -18.68 -2.71
N PRO A 9 -10.46 -18.48 -2.75
CA PRO A 9 -9.79 -17.24 -2.31
C PRO A 9 -10.36 -15.96 -2.95
N PHE A 10 -10.91 -16.07 -4.16
CA PHE A 10 -11.54 -15.01 -4.93
C PHE A 10 -12.98 -14.67 -4.50
N MET A 11 -13.57 -15.42 -3.56
CA MET A 11 -14.91 -15.24 -3.00
C MET A 11 -14.85 -14.70 -1.56
N ASN A 12 -13.69 -14.19 -1.12
CA ASN A 12 -13.60 -13.48 0.16
C ASN A 12 -14.44 -12.19 0.09
N PRO A 13 -15.48 -12.01 0.92
CA PRO A 13 -16.35 -10.83 0.86
C PRO A 13 -15.63 -9.51 1.15
N PHE A 14 -14.41 -9.58 1.72
CA PHE A 14 -13.61 -8.41 2.05
C PHE A 14 -12.53 -8.06 1.02
N VAL A 15 -12.16 -8.99 0.13
CA VAL A 15 -11.04 -8.82 -0.80
C VAL A 15 -11.40 -9.43 -2.16
N GLY A 16 -11.72 -8.57 -3.12
CA GLY A 16 -12.08 -9.00 -4.47
C GLY A 16 -10.88 -9.44 -5.32
N PRO A 17 -11.11 -10.12 -6.46
CA PRO A 17 -10.06 -10.54 -7.39
C PRO A 17 -9.12 -9.40 -7.83
N GLY A 18 -9.67 -8.19 -8.01
CA GLY A 18 -8.90 -7.00 -8.38
C GLY A 18 -7.88 -6.59 -7.31
N THR A 19 -8.19 -6.75 -6.03
CA THR A 19 -7.27 -6.44 -4.93
C THR A 19 -6.07 -7.38 -4.95
N TYR A 20 -6.29 -8.69 -5.16
CA TYR A 20 -5.19 -9.65 -5.32
C TYR A 20 -4.34 -9.35 -6.55
N LEU A 21 -4.92 -8.88 -7.65
CA LEU A 21 -4.17 -8.50 -8.85
C LEU A 21 -3.31 -7.26 -8.62
N ILE A 22 -3.88 -6.20 -8.03
CA ILE A 22 -3.18 -4.95 -7.75
C ILE A 22 -2.07 -5.18 -6.73
N PHE A 23 -2.41 -5.70 -5.54
CA PHE A 23 -1.42 -5.88 -4.48
C PHE A 23 -0.49 -7.06 -4.73
N GLY A 24 -0.93 -8.12 -5.41
CA GLY A 24 -0.10 -9.29 -5.66
C GLY A 24 0.83 -9.14 -6.86
N ILE A 25 0.30 -8.72 -8.01
CA ILE A 25 1.04 -8.73 -9.28
C ILE A 25 1.58 -7.33 -9.59
N VAL A 26 0.71 -6.30 -9.55
CA VAL A 26 1.10 -4.94 -9.96
C VAL A 26 2.09 -4.34 -8.97
N LEU A 27 1.90 -4.56 -7.66
CA LEU A 27 2.83 -4.08 -6.62
C LEU A 27 4.07 -4.96 -6.44
N LEU A 28 4.12 -6.15 -7.06
CA LEU A 28 5.26 -7.07 -6.91
C LEU A 28 6.62 -6.41 -7.16
N PRO A 29 6.83 -5.61 -8.23
CA PRO A 29 8.11 -4.97 -8.49
C PRO A 29 8.51 -3.98 -7.38
N VAL A 30 7.53 -3.30 -6.78
CA VAL A 30 7.77 -2.36 -5.68
C VAL A 30 8.22 -3.11 -4.43
N TYR A 31 7.60 -4.25 -4.11
CA TYR A 31 8.05 -5.09 -3.00
C TYR A 31 9.47 -5.61 -3.22
N LEU A 32 9.78 -6.05 -4.44
CA LEU A 32 11.13 -6.49 -4.79
C LEU A 32 12.15 -5.35 -4.66
N MET A 33 11.81 -4.15 -5.11
CA MET A 33 12.65 -2.96 -4.97
C MET A 33 12.93 -2.64 -3.49
N LEU A 34 11.89 -2.62 -2.65
CA LEU A 34 12.04 -2.36 -1.21
C LEU A 34 12.86 -3.46 -0.52
N ALA A 35 12.61 -4.72 -0.84
CA ALA A 35 13.36 -5.85 -0.30
C ALA A 35 14.84 -5.77 -0.72
N ALA A 36 15.11 -5.51 -2.00
CA ALA A 36 16.46 -5.35 -2.53
C ALA A 36 17.18 -4.15 -1.92
N TRP A 37 16.47 -3.06 -1.63
CA TRP A 37 17.06 -1.88 -1.01
C TRP A 37 17.45 -2.10 0.46
N VAL A 38 16.65 -2.87 1.20
CA VAL A 38 16.95 -3.21 2.60
C VAL A 38 18.00 -4.32 2.71
N LEU A 39 17.92 -5.34 1.86
CA LEU A 39 18.76 -6.54 1.91
C LEU A 39 20.03 -6.45 1.04
N GLY A 40 20.07 -5.51 0.10
CA GLY A 40 21.18 -5.35 -0.86
C GLY A 40 22.48 -4.94 -0.17
N ARG A 41 23.58 -5.58 -0.55
CA ARG A 41 24.93 -5.23 -0.04
C ARG A 41 25.64 -4.33 -1.05
N PRO A 42 26.39 -3.30 -0.61
CA PRO A 42 26.51 -2.82 0.77
C PRO A 42 25.27 -2.01 1.20
N SER A 43 24.65 -2.37 2.35
CA SER A 43 23.57 -1.58 2.95
C SER A 43 24.12 -0.66 4.03
N ASP A 44 23.72 0.62 3.97
CA ASP A 44 23.98 1.61 5.01
C ASP A 44 22.64 1.97 5.66
N ALA A 45 22.48 1.61 6.94
CA ALA A 45 21.25 1.80 7.70
C ALA A 45 20.80 3.27 7.72
N LYS A 46 21.73 4.23 7.68
CA LYS A 46 21.40 5.66 7.63
C LYS A 46 20.71 6.03 6.31
N ARG A 47 21.21 5.50 5.18
CA ARG A 47 20.63 5.76 3.86
C ARG A 47 19.25 5.14 3.71
N VAL A 48 19.06 3.93 4.23
CA VAL A 48 17.75 3.25 4.27
C VAL A 48 16.77 4.07 5.10
N ALA A 49 17.15 4.48 6.31
CA ALA A 49 16.29 5.29 7.17
C ALA A 49 15.88 6.64 6.53
N LEU A 50 16.82 7.32 5.86
CA LEU A 50 16.53 8.57 5.15
C LEU A 50 15.53 8.37 4.02
N GLY A 51 15.70 7.35 3.19
CA GLY A 51 14.75 7.09 2.12
C GLY A 51 13.38 6.64 2.65
N VAL A 52 13.33 5.82 3.70
CA VAL A 52 12.05 5.38 4.30
C VAL A 52 11.33 6.58 4.90
N GLY A 53 12.05 7.46 5.60
CA GLY A 53 11.51 8.72 6.10
C GLY A 53 10.95 9.59 4.98
N TYR A 54 11.65 9.68 3.84
CA TYR A 54 11.16 10.42 2.68
C TYR A 54 9.90 9.79 2.07
N LEU A 55 9.87 8.46 1.88
CA LEU A 55 8.71 7.76 1.34
C LEU A 55 7.47 7.91 2.22
N VAL A 56 7.63 7.73 3.54
CA VAL A 56 6.55 7.91 4.51
C VAL A 56 6.10 9.37 4.51
N GLY A 57 7.03 10.33 4.61
CA GLY A 57 6.71 11.75 4.61
C GLY A 57 5.97 12.20 3.35
N LEU A 58 6.43 11.79 2.16
CA LEU A 58 5.74 12.12 0.90
C LEU A 58 4.35 11.49 0.84
N THR A 59 4.24 10.20 1.14
CA THR A 59 2.96 9.48 1.08
C THR A 59 1.96 10.09 2.05
N THR A 60 2.37 10.38 3.28
CA THR A 60 1.53 11.04 4.30
C THR A 60 1.16 12.45 3.88
N THR A 61 2.06 13.21 3.25
CA THR A 61 1.75 14.56 2.76
C THR A 61 0.73 14.53 1.63
N LEU A 62 0.88 13.60 0.68
CA LEU A 62 -0.05 13.44 -0.44
C LEU A 62 -1.45 13.05 0.05
N TRP A 63 -1.54 12.03 0.89
CA TRP A 63 -2.82 11.59 1.44
C TRP A 63 -3.42 12.59 2.41
N GLY A 64 -2.59 13.17 3.29
CA GLY A 64 -3.02 14.16 4.28
C GLY A 64 -3.53 15.44 3.63
N SER A 65 -2.85 15.94 2.59
CA SER A 65 -3.32 17.11 1.83
C SER A 65 -4.60 16.83 1.08
N LEU A 66 -4.75 15.64 0.48
CA LEU A 66 -5.99 15.23 -0.17
C LEU A 66 -7.15 15.17 0.84
N PHE A 67 -6.91 14.58 2.02
CA PHE A 67 -7.89 14.54 3.09
C PHE A 67 -8.29 15.95 3.55
N VAL A 68 -7.32 16.83 3.81
CA VAL A 68 -7.59 18.22 4.19
C VAL A 68 -8.37 18.94 3.09
N ALA A 69 -8.01 18.77 1.82
CA ALA A 69 -8.75 19.35 0.71
C ALA A 69 -10.22 18.89 0.68
N THR A 70 -10.47 17.59 0.92
CA THR A 70 -11.85 17.09 1.00
C THR A 70 -12.63 17.65 2.18
N MET A 71 -12.00 17.83 3.36
CA MET A 71 -12.63 18.47 4.52
C MET A 71 -12.95 19.94 4.25
N VAL A 72 -12.06 20.67 3.57
CA VAL A 72 -12.32 22.07 3.18
C VAL A 72 -13.51 22.16 2.24
N ILE A 73 -13.60 21.25 1.25
CA ILE A 73 -14.74 21.19 0.34
C ILE A 73 -16.03 20.93 1.15
N ASP A 74 -16.00 20.00 2.09
CA ASP A 74 -17.15 19.68 2.94
C ASP A 74 -17.64 20.93 3.71
N VAL A 75 -16.73 21.60 4.44
CA VAL A 75 -17.04 22.79 5.24
C VAL A 75 -17.55 23.98 4.41
N VAL A 76 -17.09 24.13 3.16
CA VAL A 76 -17.45 25.28 2.31
C VAL A 76 -18.76 25.05 1.55
N PHE A 77 -19.08 23.80 1.20
CA PHE A 77 -20.18 23.49 0.27
C PHE A 77 -21.35 22.71 0.88
N PHE A 78 -21.22 22.11 2.07
CA PHE A 78 -22.26 21.32 2.74
C PHE A 78 -22.50 21.79 4.19
#